data_AF-A0A359KQH8-F1
#
_entry.id   AF-A0A359KQH8-F1
#
_cell.length_a   1.000
_cell.length_b   1.000
_cell.length_c   1.000
_cell.angle_alpha   90.00
_cell.angle_beta   90.00
_cell.angle_gamma   90.00
#
_symmetry.space_group_name_H-M   'P 1'
#
loop_
_entity.id
_entity.type
_entity.pdbx_description
1 polymer ?
#
loop_
_entity_poly.entity_id
_entity_poly.type
_entity_poly.pdbx_seq_one_letter_code
_entity_poly.pdbx_strand_id
1 'polypeptide(L)'
;GIDLSRMQMLVAVLSRRVGLALADQDVFVNVVGGMRLGEPAADLGVALAIASSYRETRVDPRLVTIGEVGLAGELRSVGQLERRLQEASKLGFSKALIPATVGRGLVRPPAGLDLIRAATLDEAIDRAVVR
;
A
#
# COMPACT_ATOMS: atom_id res chain seq x y z
N GLY A 1 -1.64 8.35 -14.03
CA GLY A 1 -2.76 8.72 -13.13
C GLY A 1 -2.30 9.01 -11.71
N ILE A 2 -1.04 9.33 -11.47
CA ILE A 2 -0.49 9.73 -10.17
C ILE A 2 0.31 11.02 -10.39
N ASP A 3 0.38 11.88 -9.37
CA ASP A 3 1.27 13.04 -9.38
C ASP A 3 2.76 12.61 -9.36
N LEU A 4 3.59 13.29 -10.16
CA LEU A 4 5.00 12.94 -10.31
C LEU A 4 5.78 13.14 -9.01
N SER A 5 5.52 14.21 -8.27
CA SER A 5 6.24 14.50 -7.03
C SER A 5 5.93 13.45 -5.94
N ARG A 6 4.68 13.00 -5.87
CA ARG A 6 4.27 11.89 -5.01
C ARG A 6 4.97 10.59 -5.40
N MET A 7 5.03 10.27 -6.70
CA MET A 7 5.75 9.08 -7.18
C MET A 7 7.24 9.12 -6.81
N GLN A 8 7.91 10.26 -7.03
CA GLN A 8 9.31 10.46 -6.69
C GLN A 8 9.58 10.31 -5.19
N MET A 9 8.67 10.83 -4.35
CA MET A 9 8.75 10.66 -2.90
C MET A 9 8.68 9.17 -2.52
N LEU A 10 7.74 8.40 -3.08
CA LEU A 10 7.62 6.97 -2.79
C LEU A 10 8.86 6.18 -3.22
N VAL A 11 9.42 6.49 -4.40
CA VAL A 11 10.68 5.91 -4.87
C VAL A 11 11.82 6.23 -3.89
N ALA A 12 11.92 7.48 -3.43
CA ALA A 12 12.94 7.88 -2.46
C ALA A 12 12.82 7.12 -1.13
N VAL A 13 11.60 6.92 -0.62
CA VAL A 13 11.35 6.17 0.61
C VAL A 13 11.69 4.69 0.42
N LEU A 14 11.28 4.06 -0.68
CA LEU A 14 11.65 2.69 -1.01
C LEU A 14 13.17 2.51 -1.05
N SER A 15 13.89 3.44 -1.70
CA SER A 15 15.35 3.36 -1.78
C SER A 15 16.04 3.55 -0.43
N ARG A 16 15.59 4.53 0.38
CA ARG A 16 16.28 4.91 1.61
C ARG A 16 15.88 4.10 2.85
N ARG A 17 14.66 3.57 2.88
CA ARG A 17 14.08 2.90 4.05
C ARG A 17 13.94 1.39 3.86
N VAL A 18 13.63 0.96 2.64
CA VAL A 18 13.51 -0.48 2.29
C VAL A 18 14.81 -1.01 1.66
N GLY A 19 15.67 -0.13 1.15
CA GLY A 19 16.96 -0.50 0.58
C GLY A 19 16.90 -1.01 -0.86
N LEU A 20 15.83 -0.69 -1.60
CA LEU A 20 15.75 -1.04 -3.02
C LEU A 20 16.68 -0.14 -3.85
N ALA A 21 17.51 -0.72 -4.71
CA ALA A 21 18.39 0.08 -5.58
C ALA A 21 17.59 0.57 -6.81
N LEU A 22 16.83 1.66 -6.64
CA LEU A 22 16.00 2.25 -7.70
C LEU A 22 16.65 3.46 -8.40
N ALA A 23 17.89 3.82 -8.03
CA ALA A 23 18.53 5.05 -8.53
C ALA A 23 18.86 5.01 -10.02
N ASP A 24 19.09 3.82 -10.57
CA ASP A 24 19.41 3.54 -11.97
C ASP A 24 18.25 2.84 -12.70
N GLN A 25 17.06 2.86 -12.11
CA GLN A 25 15.87 2.19 -12.64
C GLN A 25 14.89 3.20 -13.24
N ASP A 26 14.35 2.87 -14.40
CA ASP A 26 13.22 3.60 -14.97
C ASP A 26 11.92 3.14 -14.31
N VAL A 27 11.29 4.02 -13.53
CA VAL A 27 10.05 3.72 -12.80
C VAL A 27 8.84 4.32 -13.51
N PHE A 28 7.98 3.45 -14.04
CA PHE A 28 6.70 3.84 -14.64
C PHE A 28 5.54 3.31 -13.79
N VAL A 29 4.60 4.19 -13.43
CA VAL A 29 3.39 3.81 -12.68
C VAL A 29 2.14 4.22 -13.46
N ASN A 30 1.28 3.25 -13.71
CA ASN A 30 -0.03 3.48 -14.33
C ASN A 30 -1.17 3.21 -13.35
N VAL A 31 -2.24 4.02 -13.46
CA VAL A 31 -3.48 3.80 -12.72
C VAL A 31 -4.52 3.35 -13.73
N VAL A 32 -4.95 2.09 -13.61
CA VAL A 32 -5.87 1.45 -14.55
C VAL A 32 -7.23 2.16 -14.52
N GLY A 33 -7.92 2.18 -15.66
CA GLY A 33 -9.27 2.75 -15.77
C GLY A 33 -9.31 4.27 -15.97
N GLY A 34 -8.18 4.91 -16.28
CA GLY A 34 -8.12 6.36 -16.52
C GLY A 34 -8.29 7.21 -15.26
N MET A 35 -8.26 6.58 -14.08
CA MET A 35 -8.43 7.27 -12.80
C MET A 35 -7.20 8.11 -12.43
N ARG A 36 -7.44 9.13 -11.61
CA ARG A 36 -6.39 9.95 -11.00
C ARG A 36 -6.37 9.72 -9.50
N LEU A 37 -5.21 9.33 -8.97
CA LEU A 37 -4.95 9.22 -7.55
C LEU A 37 -4.65 10.61 -6.99
N GLY A 38 -5.60 11.15 -6.24
CA GLY A 38 -5.49 12.46 -5.58
C GLY A 38 -5.40 12.37 -4.06
N GLU A 39 -5.16 11.19 -3.50
CA GLU A 39 -5.22 10.98 -2.04
C GLU A 39 -4.05 10.16 -1.48
N PRO A 40 -3.67 10.38 -0.19
CA PRO A 40 -2.59 9.64 0.47
C PRO A 40 -2.87 8.15 0.68
N ALA A 41 -4.14 7.72 0.71
CA ALA A 41 -4.48 6.32 1.01
C ALA A 41 -3.99 5.30 -0.03
N ALA A 42 -3.64 5.76 -1.22
CA ALA A 42 -3.10 4.93 -2.29
C ALA A 42 -1.57 4.80 -2.26
N ASP A 43 -0.87 5.54 -1.40
CA ASP A 43 0.60 5.57 -1.36
C ASP A 43 1.16 4.17 -1.11
N LEU A 44 0.58 3.44 -0.14
CA LEU A 44 0.99 2.06 0.16
C LEU A 44 0.83 1.13 -1.05
N GLY A 45 -0.27 1.24 -1.79
CA GLY A 45 -0.52 0.41 -2.96
C GLY A 45 0.45 0.70 -4.11
N VAL A 46 0.77 1.97 -4.32
CA VAL A 46 1.75 2.39 -5.33
C VAL A 46 3.16 1.92 -4.94
N ALA A 47 3.56 2.11 -3.68
CA ALA A 47 4.86 1.66 -3.20
C ALA A 47 5.01 0.14 -3.30
N LEU A 48 3.96 -0.61 -2.96
CA LEU A 48 3.94 -2.06 -3.09
C LEU A 48 4.02 -2.51 -4.55
N ALA A 49 3.35 -1.82 -5.48
CA ALA A 49 3.44 -2.13 -6.91
C ALA A 49 4.86 -1.94 -7.46
N ILE A 50 5.54 -0.86 -7.07
CA ILE A 50 6.95 -0.61 -7.44
C ILE A 50 7.84 -1.70 -6.84
N ALA A 51 7.70 -1.99 -5.54
CA ALA A 51 8.51 -3.01 -4.87
C ALA A 51 8.29 -4.41 -5.46
N SER A 52 7.05 -4.77 -5.77
CA SER A 52 6.67 -6.03 -6.41
C SER A 52 7.30 -6.16 -7.80
N SER A 53 7.24 -5.11 -8.62
CA SER A 53 7.89 -5.07 -9.94
C SER A 53 9.41 -5.19 -9.81
N TYR A 54 10.03 -4.47 -8.89
CA TYR A 54 11.49 -4.48 -8.73
C TYR A 54 11.99 -5.85 -8.24
N ARG A 55 11.26 -6.49 -7.31
CA ARG A 55 11.63 -7.79 -6.75
C ARG A 55 11.21 -8.98 -7.63
N GLU A 56 10.47 -8.75 -8.72
CA GLU A 56 9.85 -9.81 -9.55
C GLU A 56 9.00 -10.79 -8.71
N THR A 57 8.28 -10.24 -7.72
CA THR A 57 7.46 -11.03 -6.80
C THR A 57 5.99 -10.67 -6.91
N ARG A 58 5.11 -11.67 -6.81
CA ARG A 58 3.67 -11.45 -6.92
C ARG A 58 3.06 -11.00 -5.59
N VAL A 59 2.10 -10.09 -5.68
CA VAL A 59 1.21 -9.72 -4.58
C VAL A 59 -0.07 -10.56 -4.70
N ASP A 60 -0.65 -10.97 -3.56
CA ASP A 60 -1.92 -11.70 -3.54
C ASP A 60 -3.01 -10.86 -4.24
N PRO A 61 -3.65 -11.35 -5.32
CA PRO A 61 -4.66 -10.59 -6.05
C PRO A 61 -5.93 -10.31 -5.21
N ARG A 62 -6.11 -11.00 -4.07
CA ARG A 62 -7.21 -10.76 -3.13
C ARG A 62 -6.83 -9.84 -1.96
N LEU A 63 -5.64 -9.23 -2.02
CA LEU A 63 -5.19 -8.21 -1.08
C LEU A 63 -5.53 -6.81 -1.58
N VAL A 64 -6.22 -6.03 -0.74
CA VAL A 64 -6.31 -4.57 -0.86
C VAL A 64 -5.30 -3.92 0.08
N THR A 65 -4.75 -2.77 -0.31
CA THR A 65 -3.87 -1.97 0.56
C THR A 65 -4.48 -0.58 0.77
N ILE A 66 -4.40 -0.07 1.99
CA ILE A 66 -4.97 1.23 2.36
C ILE A 66 -4.02 1.89 3.36
N GLY A 67 -3.31 2.94 2.97
CA GLY A 67 -2.41 3.63 3.89
C GLY A 67 -1.56 4.71 3.22
N GLU A 68 -1.21 5.72 4.02
CA GLU A 68 -0.23 6.75 3.66
C GLU A 68 1.18 6.29 4.03
N VAL A 69 2.16 6.61 3.18
CA VAL A 69 3.58 6.35 3.44
C VAL A 69 4.26 7.65 3.84
N GLY A 70 4.84 7.68 5.04
CA GLY A 70 5.66 8.79 5.51
C GLY A 70 7.12 8.71 5.05
N LEU A 71 7.84 9.82 5.19
CA LEU A 71 9.25 9.95 4.75
C LEU A 71 10.23 9.10 5.58
N ALA A 72 9.85 8.70 6.80
CA ALA A 72 10.64 7.78 7.60
C ALA A 72 10.35 6.30 7.25
N GLY A 73 9.42 6.05 6.32
CA GLY A 73 8.97 4.71 5.94
C GLY A 73 7.85 4.17 6.85
N GLU A 74 7.32 5.00 7.74
CA GLU A 74 6.19 4.68 8.60
C GLU A 74 4.86 4.67 7.81
N LEU A 75 3.94 3.80 8.20
CA LEU A 75 2.58 3.79 7.66
C LEU A 75 1.65 4.57 8.55
N ARG A 76 0.86 5.46 7.93
CA ARG A 76 -0.03 6.39 8.64
C ARG A 76 -1.49 6.12 8.30
N SER A 77 -2.34 6.24 9.32
CA SER A 77 -3.80 6.08 9.21
C SER A 77 -4.39 7.08 8.21
N VAL A 78 -5.47 6.67 7.55
CA VAL A 78 -6.17 7.48 6.53
C VAL A 78 -7.64 7.65 6.87
N GLY A 79 -8.26 8.67 6.29
CA GLY A 79 -9.68 8.94 6.49
C GLY A 79 -10.60 7.83 5.96
N GLN A 80 -11.74 7.65 6.64
CA GLN A 80 -12.83 6.75 6.24
C GLN A 80 -12.41 5.27 6.10
N LEU A 81 -11.48 4.80 6.93
CA LEU A 81 -10.94 3.44 6.85
C LEU A 81 -12.03 2.36 6.89
N GLU A 82 -12.99 2.45 7.81
CA GLU A 82 -14.08 1.46 7.92
C GLU A 82 -14.89 1.38 6.63
N ARG A 83 -15.23 2.52 6.03
CA ARG A 83 -15.98 2.58 4.77
C ARG A 83 -15.20 1.93 3.62
N ARG A 84 -13.89 2.14 3.56
CA ARG A 84 -13.02 1.51 2.55
C ARG A 84 -12.94 0.00 2.73
N LEU A 85 -12.83 -0.47 3.97
CA LEU A 85 -12.81 -1.89 4.29
C LEU A 85 -14.14 -2.57 3.93
N GLN A 86 -15.27 -1.93 4.24
CA GLN A 86 -16.60 -2.42 3.85
C GLN A 86 -16.71 -2.54 2.32
N GLU A 87 -16.22 -1.55 1.58
CA GLU A 87 -16.23 -1.60 0.12
C GLU A 87 -15.31 -2.70 -0.42
N ALA A 88 -14.11 -2.85 0.14
CA ALA A 88 -13.19 -3.93 -0.25
C ALA A 88 -13.82 -5.31 -0.03
N SER A 89 -14.51 -5.52 1.09
CA SER A 89 -15.23 -6.77 1.36
C SER A 89 -16.35 -7.01 0.33
N LYS A 90 -17.15 -5.99 -0.02
CA LYS A 90 -18.19 -6.09 -1.05
C LYS A 90 -17.64 -6.44 -2.43
N LEU A 91 -16.45 -5.94 -2.76
CA LEU A 91 -15.76 -6.22 -4.02
C LEU A 91 -15.06 -7.59 -4.02
N GLY A 92 -15.11 -8.34 -2.91
CA GLY A 92 -14.59 -9.71 -2.83
C GLY A 92 -13.12 -9.83 -2.42
N PHE A 93 -12.50 -8.76 -1.91
CA PHE A 93 -11.17 -8.87 -1.30
C PHE A 93 -11.25 -9.69 0.00
N SER A 94 -10.31 -10.61 0.20
CA SER A 94 -10.25 -11.46 1.40
C SER A 94 -9.25 -10.94 2.43
N LYS A 95 -8.35 -10.04 2.03
CA LYS A 95 -7.31 -9.46 2.91
C LYS A 95 -7.22 -7.96 2.70
N ALA A 96 -6.97 -7.21 3.77
CA ALA A 96 -6.65 -5.79 3.72
C ALA A 96 -5.39 -5.48 4.53
N LEU A 97 -4.38 -4.91 3.88
CA LEU A 97 -3.17 -4.38 4.53
C LEU A 97 -3.38 -2.92 4.92
N ILE A 98 -3.26 -2.64 6.20
CA ILE A 98 -3.52 -1.31 6.80
C ILE A 98 -2.41 -0.89 7.78
N PRO A 99 -2.25 0.42 8.04
CA PRO A 99 -1.36 0.93 9.08
C PRO A 99 -1.62 0.33 10.45
N ALA A 100 -0.56 -0.08 11.14
CA ALA A 100 -0.61 -0.56 12.52
C ALA A 100 -0.95 0.55 13.53
N THR A 101 -0.82 1.83 13.15
CA THR A 101 -1.28 2.99 13.94
C THR A 101 -2.77 2.96 14.21
N VAL A 102 -3.55 2.24 13.38
CA VAL A 102 -4.93 1.91 13.70
C VAL A 102 -4.88 0.87 14.82
N GLY A 103 -5.25 1.27 16.03
CA GLY A 103 -5.26 0.38 17.20
C GLY A 103 -6.13 -0.87 16.99
N ARG A 104 -5.73 -1.98 17.62
CA ARG A 104 -6.55 -3.21 17.67
C ARG A 104 -7.88 -2.88 18.39
N GLY A 105 -9.00 -3.29 17.82
CA GLY A 105 -10.34 -3.04 18.38
C GLY A 105 -10.99 -1.71 17.98
N LEU A 106 -10.23 -0.75 17.44
CA LEU A 106 -10.79 0.52 16.92
C LEU A 106 -11.49 0.35 15.58
N VAL A 107 -11.16 -0.70 14.84
CA VAL A 107 -11.77 -1.05 13.56
C VAL A 107 -12.11 -2.53 13.59
N ARG A 108 -13.38 -2.84 13.37
CA ARG A 108 -13.85 -4.21 13.22
C ARG A 108 -13.78 -4.60 11.74
N PRO A 109 -13.12 -5.72 11.38
CA PRO A 109 -13.16 -6.21 10.02
C PRO A 109 -14.60 -6.54 9.61
N PRO A 110 -15.01 -6.19 8.37
CA PRO A 110 -16.16 -6.82 7.73
C PRO A 110 -15.99 -8.34 7.67
N ALA A 111 -17.11 -9.07 7.57
CA ALA A 111 -17.08 -10.53 7.45
C ALA A 111 -16.25 -10.97 6.23
N GLY A 112 -15.37 -11.96 6.42
CA GLY A 112 -14.53 -12.51 5.36
C GLY A 112 -13.33 -11.66 4.94
N LEU A 113 -13.06 -10.53 5.63
CA LEU A 113 -11.90 -9.68 5.37
C LEU A 113 -10.87 -9.76 6.50
N ASP A 114 -9.73 -10.38 6.22
CA ASP A 114 -8.61 -10.47 7.18
C ASP A 114 -7.79 -9.18 7.18
N LEU A 115 -7.59 -8.58 8.37
CA LEU A 115 -6.77 -7.36 8.51
C LEU A 115 -5.32 -7.72 8.78
N ILE A 116 -4.45 -7.37 7.83
CA ILE A 116 -3.00 -7.39 7.99
C ILE A 116 -2.58 -5.98 8.40
N ARG A 117 -1.83 -5.87 9.49
CA ARG A 117 -1.35 -4.57 9.98
C ARG A 117 0.15 -4.45 9.75
N ALA A 118 0.64 -3.29 9.36
CA ALA A 118 2.09 -3.04 9.27
C ALA A 118 2.40 -1.64 9.78
N ALA A 119 3.48 -1.50 10.53
CA ALA A 119 3.95 -0.22 11.06
C ALA A 119 4.85 0.51 10.05
N THR A 120 5.59 -0.24 9.23
CA THR A 120 6.53 0.30 8.24
C THR A 120 6.27 -0.26 6.85
N LEU A 121 6.78 0.45 5.84
CA LEU A 121 6.70 0.04 4.44
C LEU A 121 7.42 -1.29 4.18
N ASP A 122 8.56 -1.50 4.83
CA ASP A 122 9.33 -2.75 4.73
C ASP A 122 8.52 -3.95 5.24
N GLU A 123 7.95 -3.84 6.45
CA GLU A 123 7.06 -4.86 7.02
C GLU A 123 5.82 -5.10 6.14
N ALA A 124 5.26 -4.06 5.54
CA ALA A 124 4.14 -4.17 4.63
C ALA A 124 4.47 -4.98 3.37
N ILE A 125 5.63 -4.73 2.75
CA ILE A 125 6.08 -5.45 1.56
C ILE A 125 6.25 -6.94 1.90
N ASP A 126 6.94 -7.25 3.00
CA ASP A 126 7.17 -8.63 3.41
C ASP A 126 5.89 -9.40 3.71
N ARG A 127 4.86 -8.73 4.22
CA ARG A 127 3.54 -9.34 4.50
C ARG A 127 2.64 -9.47 3.27
N ALA A 128 2.89 -8.70 2.23
CA ALA A 128 2.05 -8.64 1.04
C ALA A 128 2.48 -9.60 -0.08
N VAL A 129 3.76 -9.98 -0.10
CA VAL A 129 4.33 -10.86 -1.12
C VAL A 129 3.93 -12.31 -0.90
N VAL A 130 3.54 -12.98 -1.98
CA VAL A 130 3.28 -14.43 -2.01
C VAL A 130 4.56 -15.13 -2.49
N ARG A 131 5.03 -16.11 -1.73
CA ARG A 131 6.14 -17.00 -2.14
C ARG A 131 5.69 -18.00 -3.19
#